data_AF-A0A839NJT2-F1
#
_entry.id   AF-A0A839NJT2-F1
#
_cell.length_a   1.000
_cell.length_b   1.000
_cell.length_c   1.000
_cell.angle_alpha   90.00
_cell.angle_beta   90.00
_cell.angle_gamma   90.00
#
_symmetry.space_group_name_H-M   'P 1'
#
loop_
_entity.id
_entity.type
_entity.pdbx_description
1 polymer ?
#
loop_
_entity_poly.entity_id
_entity_poly.type
_entity_poly.pdbx_seq_one_letter_code
_entity_poly.pdbx_strand_id
1 'polypeptide(L)'
;MENNLENKAKFFALYWGQKVFKWNDAPMKSKVGITHMTKHHLLNMHLELKSVSLITDEDFTEIMWNRFPFQPSFKKGRIYLEHLNCTQCDFIRSKGYAVPFMGASVGELINMGWLKMEGSQDESPSPNKSVKNDQ
;
A
#
# COMPACT_ATOMS: atom_id res chain seq x y z
N MET A 1 -8.86 -11.39 -10.19
CA MET A 1 -8.91 -11.96 -8.82
C MET A 1 -10.18 -11.45 -8.13
N GLU A 2 -10.79 -12.26 -7.26
CA GLU A 2 -12.07 -11.92 -6.61
C GLU A 2 -11.90 -11.02 -5.38
N ASN A 3 -12.79 -10.03 -5.21
CA ASN A 3 -12.84 -9.18 -4.04
C ASN A 3 -13.48 -9.91 -2.84
N ASN A 4 -12.66 -10.67 -2.12
CA ASN A 4 -13.06 -11.39 -0.91
C ASN A 4 -12.04 -11.20 0.23
N LEU A 5 -12.46 -11.56 1.45
CA LEU A 5 -11.64 -11.34 2.65
C LEU A 5 -10.35 -12.17 2.67
N GLU A 6 -10.36 -13.36 2.09
CA GLU A 6 -9.18 -14.21 2.03
C GLU A 6 -8.10 -13.59 1.14
N ASN A 7 -8.47 -13.13 -0.05
CA ASN A 7 -7.55 -12.46 -0.96
C ASN A 7 -7.07 -11.12 -0.39
N LYS A 8 -7.95 -10.38 0.31
CA LYS A 8 -7.56 -9.16 1.02
C LYS A 8 -6.52 -9.45 2.11
N ALA A 9 -6.72 -10.52 2.89
CA ALA A 9 -5.77 -10.94 3.91
C ALA A 9 -4.42 -11.37 3.31
N LYS A 10 -4.44 -12.15 2.21
CA LYS A 10 -3.23 -12.53 1.48
C LYS A 10 -2.46 -11.31 0.97
N PHE A 11 -3.17 -10.32 0.42
CA PHE A 11 -2.57 -9.06 0.00
C PHE A 11 -1.93 -8.31 1.18
N PHE A 12 -2.64 -8.19 2.30
CA PHE A 12 -2.11 -7.50 3.48
C PHE A 12 -0.87 -8.21 4.05
N ALA A 13 -0.85 -9.54 4.05
CA ALA A 13 0.30 -10.31 4.51
C ALA A 13 1.60 -9.99 3.76
N LEU A 14 1.54 -9.51 2.51
CA LEU A 14 2.72 -9.08 1.75
C LEU A 14 3.42 -7.84 2.35
N TYR A 15 2.73 -7.11 3.23
CA TYR A 15 3.23 -5.92 3.92
C TYR A 15 3.41 -6.16 5.42
N TRP A 16 3.55 -7.43 5.82
CA TRP A 16 3.68 -7.81 7.22
C TRP A 16 4.80 -7.04 7.94
N GLY A 17 4.51 -6.58 9.17
CA GLY A 17 5.45 -5.82 9.99
C GLY A 17 5.64 -4.35 9.60
N GLN A 18 5.13 -3.92 8.43
CA GLN A 18 5.27 -2.55 7.95
C GLN A 18 4.18 -1.63 8.54
N LYS A 19 4.55 -0.38 8.85
CA LYS A 19 3.66 0.64 9.43
C LYS A 19 2.82 1.36 8.35
N VAL A 20 2.05 0.59 7.59
CA VAL A 20 1.22 1.06 6.47
C VAL A 20 -0.27 0.73 6.65
N PHE A 21 -0.64 0.08 7.76
CA PHE A 21 -1.98 -0.40 8.02
C PHE A 21 -2.84 0.70 8.65
N LYS A 22 -3.99 1.06 8.07
CA LYS A 22 -4.81 2.17 8.57
C LYS A 22 -6.27 1.78 8.74
N TRP A 23 -6.85 2.24 9.85
CA TRP A 23 -8.28 2.16 10.11
C TRP A 23 -8.98 3.33 9.43
N ASN A 24 -10.18 3.10 8.92
CA ASN A 24 -10.97 4.15 8.30
C ASN A 24 -11.21 5.35 9.25
N ASP A 25 -11.36 5.08 10.55
CA ASP A 25 -11.68 6.11 11.56
C ASP A 25 -10.48 6.55 12.41
N ALA A 26 -9.27 6.00 12.18
CA ALA A 26 -8.10 6.34 12.98
C ALA A 26 -7.07 7.16 12.20
N PRO A 27 -6.51 8.23 12.81
CA PRO A 27 -5.53 9.07 12.13
C PRO A 27 -4.15 8.38 11.98
N MET A 28 -3.86 7.34 12.76
CA MET A 28 -2.52 6.74 12.83
C MET A 28 -2.39 5.42 12.07
N LYS A 29 -1.28 5.28 11.33
CA LYS A 29 -0.84 4.01 10.74
C LYS A 29 -0.33 3.05 11.82
N SER A 30 -0.73 1.81 11.71
CA SER A 30 -0.32 0.67 12.53
C SER A 30 0.54 -0.29 11.72
N LYS A 31 1.25 -1.18 12.42
CA LYS A 31 1.99 -2.26 11.76
C LYS A 31 1.04 -3.39 11.34
N VAL A 32 1.18 -3.86 10.12
CA VAL A 32 0.43 -5.04 9.65
C VAL A 32 0.85 -6.26 10.48
N GLY A 33 -0.11 -7.02 10.98
CA GLY A 33 0.13 -8.31 11.63
C GLY A 33 0.55 -8.28 13.10
N ILE A 34 0.72 -7.10 13.72
CA ILE A 34 1.01 -7.02 15.16
C ILE A 34 -0.25 -7.18 16.01
N THR A 35 -1.39 -6.66 15.54
CA THR A 35 -2.69 -6.89 16.18
C THR A 35 -3.39 -8.07 15.51
N HIS A 36 -4.24 -8.78 16.26
CA HIS A 36 -5.06 -9.86 15.70
C HIS A 36 -5.79 -9.35 14.45
N MET A 37 -5.49 -9.87 13.26
CA MET A 37 -6.22 -9.49 12.04
C MET A 37 -7.56 -10.24 11.98
N THR A 38 -8.54 -9.75 12.73
CA THR A 38 -9.90 -10.31 12.73
C THR A 38 -10.62 -9.97 11.42
N LYS A 39 -11.72 -10.69 11.16
CA LYS A 39 -12.63 -10.37 10.05
C LYS A 39 -13.09 -8.90 10.10
N HIS A 40 -13.35 -8.39 11.31
CA HIS A 40 -13.73 -6.99 11.52
C HIS A 40 -12.63 -6.01 11.07
N HIS A 41 -11.37 -6.32 11.35
CA HIS A 41 -10.23 -5.49 10.91
C HIS A 41 -10.09 -5.52 9.39
N LEU A 42 -10.19 -6.68 8.76
CA LEU A 42 -10.09 -6.77 7.30
C LEU A 42 -11.21 -6.00 6.58
N LEU A 43 -12.40 -5.87 7.17
CA LEU A 43 -13.49 -5.09 6.57
C LEU A 43 -13.27 -3.58 6.69
N ASN A 44 -12.80 -3.11 7.84
CA ASN A 44 -12.75 -1.68 8.17
C ASN A 44 -11.37 -1.02 7.99
N MET A 45 -10.44 -1.73 7.37
CA MET A 45 -9.05 -1.29 7.19
C MET A 45 -8.58 -1.38 5.75
N HIS A 46 -7.59 -0.55 5.45
CA HIS A 46 -6.88 -0.49 4.18
C HIS A 46 -5.38 -0.29 4.42
N LEU A 47 -4.57 -0.54 3.39
CA LEU A 47 -3.17 -0.14 3.39
C LEU A 47 -3.01 1.26 2.80
N GLU A 48 -2.24 2.11 3.44
CA GLU A 48 -1.87 3.42 2.90
C GLU A 48 -0.44 3.34 2.34
N LEU A 49 -0.33 3.29 1.01
CA LEU A 49 0.90 2.96 0.29
C LEU A 49 1.31 4.09 -0.66
N LYS A 50 2.62 4.17 -0.94
CA LYS A 50 3.17 5.13 -1.90
C LYS A 50 2.90 4.70 -3.34
N SER A 51 2.72 5.70 -4.21
CA SER A 51 2.73 5.44 -5.66
C SER A 51 4.12 5.02 -6.12
N VAL A 52 4.17 4.05 -7.03
CA VAL A 52 5.42 3.70 -7.74
C VAL A 52 5.98 4.85 -8.56
N SER A 53 5.16 5.85 -8.90
CA SER A 53 5.62 7.09 -9.53
C SER A 53 6.47 7.96 -8.61
N LEU A 54 6.46 7.69 -7.29
CA LEU A 54 7.27 8.38 -6.28
C LEU A 54 8.58 7.63 -5.98
N ILE A 55 8.88 6.53 -6.68
CA ILE A 55 10.17 5.85 -6.56
C ILE A 55 11.28 6.84 -6.89
N THR A 56 12.20 7.03 -5.96
CA THR A 56 13.35 7.92 -6.13
C THR A 56 14.44 7.26 -6.96
N ASP A 57 15.41 8.04 -7.41
CA ASP A 57 16.57 7.50 -8.13
C ASP A 57 17.40 6.56 -7.25
N GLU A 58 17.45 6.81 -5.93
CA GLU A 58 18.11 5.97 -4.95
C GLU A 58 17.40 4.63 -4.80
N ASP A 59 16.08 4.63 -4.58
CA ASP A 59 15.28 3.39 -4.52
C ASP A 59 15.41 2.62 -5.84
N PHE A 60 15.39 3.32 -6.98
CA PHE A 60 15.61 2.71 -8.29
C PHE A 60 16.99 2.07 -8.41
N THR A 61 18.04 2.76 -7.97
CA THR A 61 19.40 2.25 -7.97
C THR A 61 19.52 1.00 -7.11
N GLU A 62 18.88 0.98 -5.94
CA GLU A 62 18.86 -0.18 -5.03
C GLU A 62 18.09 -1.37 -5.64
N ILE A 63 16.95 -1.12 -6.32
CA ILE A 63 16.20 -2.14 -7.08
C ILE A 63 17.07 -2.76 -8.18
N MET A 64 17.84 -1.93 -8.88
CA MET A 64 18.69 -2.33 -10.00
C MET A 64 19.93 -3.10 -9.54
N TRP A 65 20.58 -2.63 -8.46
CA TRP A 65 21.76 -3.27 -7.89
C TRP A 65 21.49 -4.65 -7.30
N ASN A 66 20.30 -4.88 -6.75
CA ASN A 66 19.90 -6.19 -6.24
C ASN A 66 19.77 -7.28 -7.34
N ARG A 67 19.88 -6.94 -8.63
CA ARG A 67 19.63 -7.89 -9.74
C ARG A 67 20.83 -8.20 -10.63
N PHE A 68 21.77 -7.27 -10.89
CA PHE A 68 22.83 -7.51 -11.89
C PHE A 68 24.13 -6.75 -11.58
N PRO A 69 25.32 -7.39 -11.58
CA PRO A 69 26.60 -6.69 -11.67
C PRO A 69 26.85 -6.04 -13.05
N PHE A 70 25.94 -6.23 -14.02
CA PHE A 70 26.06 -5.73 -15.38
C PHE A 70 24.84 -4.88 -15.74
N GLN A 71 25.04 -3.57 -15.87
CA GLN A 71 23.98 -2.59 -16.07
C GLN A 71 23.27 -2.78 -17.42
N PRO A 72 21.94 -3.01 -17.44
CA PRO A 72 21.14 -2.71 -18.61
C PRO A 72 20.88 -1.21 -18.61
N SER A 73 20.92 -0.60 -19.79
CA SER A 73 20.60 0.80 -20.03
C SER A 73 19.10 1.09 -19.80
N PHE A 74 18.65 1.03 -18.55
CA PHE A 74 17.31 1.45 -18.18
C PHE A 74 17.23 2.98 -18.24
N LYS A 75 16.46 3.47 -19.21
CA LYS A 75 16.08 4.88 -19.24
C LYS A 75 15.09 5.15 -18.12
N LYS A 76 15.45 6.07 -17.23
CA LYS A 76 14.58 6.67 -16.21
C LYS A 76 13.26 7.08 -16.87
N GLY A 77 12.13 6.55 -16.39
CA GLY A 77 10.81 7.02 -16.81
C GLY A 77 9.72 5.96 -16.94
N ARG A 78 10.03 4.67 -17.05
CA ARG A 78 9.00 3.61 -17.07
C ARG A 78 9.50 2.32 -16.43
N ILE A 79 9.28 2.17 -15.14
CA ILE A 79 9.29 0.83 -14.52
C ILE A 79 7.98 0.18 -14.95
N TYR A 80 8.06 -0.70 -15.95
CA TYR A 80 6.94 -1.57 -16.27
C TYR A 80 6.87 -2.64 -15.19
N LEU A 81 5.93 -2.49 -14.27
CA LEU A 81 5.72 -3.41 -13.14
C LEU A 81 5.56 -4.87 -13.60
N GLU A 82 5.02 -5.07 -14.80
CA GLU A 82 4.88 -6.39 -15.45
C GLU A 82 6.21 -7.11 -15.75
N HIS A 83 7.33 -6.39 -15.80
CA HIS A 83 8.66 -6.95 -16.04
C HIS A 83 9.47 -7.16 -14.74
N LEU A 84 8.90 -6.77 -13.59
CA LEU A 84 9.53 -7.02 -12.31
C LEU A 84 9.38 -8.48 -11.90
N ASN A 85 10.46 -9.06 -11.39
CA ASN A 85 10.39 -10.38 -10.78
C ASN A 85 9.85 -10.30 -9.34
N CYS A 86 9.69 -11.46 -8.69
CA CYS A 86 9.22 -11.54 -7.31
C CYS A 86 10.10 -10.73 -6.34
N THR A 87 11.42 -10.86 -6.41
CA THR A 87 12.36 -10.16 -5.53
C THR A 87 12.28 -8.64 -5.64
N GLN A 88 12.15 -8.11 -6.86
CA GLN A 88 11.99 -6.67 -7.07
C GLN A 88 10.65 -6.18 -6.54
N CYS A 89 9.58 -6.94 -6.76
CA CYS A 89 8.28 -6.64 -6.16
C CYS A 89 8.37 -6.64 -4.64
N ASP A 90 9.04 -7.62 -4.03
CA ASP A 90 9.18 -7.71 -2.58
C ASP A 90 10.01 -6.55 -2.01
N PHE A 91 11.06 -6.13 -2.71
CA PHE A 91 11.82 -4.94 -2.35
C PHE A 91 10.94 -3.68 -2.39
N ILE A 92 10.21 -3.47 -3.50
CA ILE A 92 9.32 -2.32 -3.65
C ILE A 92 8.24 -2.32 -2.56
N ARG A 93 7.67 -3.49 -2.26
CA ARG A 93 6.74 -3.66 -1.14
C ARG A 93 7.39 -3.33 0.19
N SER A 94 8.64 -3.74 0.43
CA SER A 94 9.35 -3.48 1.70
C SER A 94 9.53 -1.98 1.99
N LYS A 95 9.54 -1.16 0.94
CA LYS A 95 9.62 0.31 1.01
C LYS A 95 8.24 0.99 1.12
N GLY A 96 7.16 0.21 1.14
CA GLY A 96 5.78 0.71 1.30
C GLY A 96 5.12 1.20 0.01
N TYR A 97 5.62 0.79 -1.16
CA TYR A 97 4.99 1.13 -2.44
C TYR A 97 3.86 0.14 -2.82
N ALA A 98 2.86 0.65 -3.54
CA ALA A 98 1.77 -0.15 -4.08
C ALA A 98 2.21 -0.92 -5.33
N VAL A 99 1.99 -2.24 -5.35
CA VAL A 99 2.28 -3.09 -6.53
C VAL A 99 1.07 -3.93 -6.90
N PRO A 100 0.94 -4.34 -8.18
CA PRO A 100 -0.10 -5.26 -8.63
C PRO A 100 -0.09 -6.57 -7.84
N PHE A 101 -1.26 -7.18 -7.72
CA PHE A 101 -1.42 -8.41 -6.94
C PHE A 101 -2.40 -9.37 -7.61
N MET A 102 -1.94 -10.60 -7.88
CA MET A 102 -2.76 -11.69 -8.48
C MET A 102 -3.56 -11.25 -9.72
N GLY A 103 -2.93 -10.50 -10.61
CA GLY A 103 -3.56 -9.99 -11.84
C GLY A 103 -4.46 -8.77 -11.66
N ALA A 104 -4.62 -8.25 -10.44
CA ALA A 104 -5.26 -6.97 -10.19
C ALA A 104 -4.22 -5.84 -10.22
N SER A 105 -4.53 -4.80 -10.98
CA SER A 105 -3.82 -3.52 -11.03
C SER A 105 -3.99 -2.74 -9.72
N VAL A 106 -3.11 -1.77 -9.48
CA VAL A 106 -3.21 -0.87 -8.32
C VAL A 106 -4.55 -0.13 -8.30
N GLY A 107 -5.05 0.32 -9.45
CA GLY A 107 -6.36 0.98 -9.55
C GLY A 107 -7.52 0.09 -9.14
N GLU A 108 -7.50 -1.19 -9.52
CA GLU A 108 -8.51 -2.16 -9.07
C GLU A 108 -8.45 -2.38 -7.57
N LEU A 109 -7.25 -2.48 -6.98
CA LEU A 109 -7.08 -2.62 -5.53
C LEU A 109 -7.57 -1.39 -4.74
N ILE A 110 -7.45 -0.18 -5.32
CA ILE A 110 -8.05 1.05 -4.77
C ILE A 110 -9.57 0.96 -4.84
N ASN A 111 -10.13 0.59 -6.00
CA ASN A 111 -11.58 0.48 -6.19
C ASN A 111 -12.21 -0.58 -5.27
N MET A 112 -11.48 -1.63 -4.92
CA MET A 112 -11.90 -2.63 -3.93
C MET A 112 -11.82 -2.12 -2.48
N GLY A 113 -11.24 -0.94 -2.24
CA GLY A 113 -11.02 -0.37 -0.91
C GLY A 113 -9.92 -1.07 -0.11
N TRP A 114 -8.99 -1.76 -0.78
CA TRP A 114 -7.91 -2.48 -0.10
C TRP A 114 -6.71 -1.58 0.15
N LEU A 115 -6.50 -0.58 -0.70
CA LEU A 115 -5.44 0.40 -0.53
C LEU A 115 -5.94 1.83 -0.79
N LYS A 116 -5.25 2.78 -0.16
CA LYS A 116 -5.32 4.21 -0.46
C LYS A 116 -3.91 4.74 -0.73
N MET A 117 -3.82 5.79 -1.54
CA MET A 117 -2.52 6.38 -1.86
C MET A 117 -2.10 7.32 -0.73
N GLU A 118 -0.85 7.21 -0.31
CA GLU A 118 -0.30 8.14 0.69
C GLU A 118 -0.33 9.57 0.13
N GLY A 119 -0.90 10.49 0.92
CA GLY A 119 -1.02 11.90 0.54
C GLY A 119 -2.25 12.27 -0.30
N SER A 120 -3.12 11.32 -0.66
CA SER A 120 -4.45 11.69 -1.14
C SER A 120 -5.25 12.24 0.04
N GLN A 121 -5.49 13.56 0.08
CA GLN A 121 -6.37 14.16 1.07
C GLN A 121 -7.79 13.63 0.83
N ASP A 122 -8.21 12.67 1.64
CA ASP A 122 -9.61 12.39 1.83
C ASP A 122 -10.18 13.56 2.65
N GLU A 123 -10.82 14.51 1.99
CA GLU A 123 -11.79 15.39 2.64
C GLU A 123 -12.90 14.49 3.22
N SER A 124 -12.79 14.16 4.50
CA SER A 124 -13.91 13.64 5.29
C SER A 124 -14.21 14.65 6.39
N PRO A 125 -15.49 15.00 6.57
CA PRO A 125 -15.89 16.16 7.37
C PRO A 125 -15.52 15.93 8.83
N SER A 126 -14.85 16.93 9.42
CA SER A 126 -14.61 16.97 10.86
C SER A 126 -15.93 16.76 11.61
N PRO A 127 -15.99 15.88 12.63
CA PRO A 127 -17.17 15.78 13.46
C PRO A 127 -17.35 17.12 14.19
N ASN A 128 -18.49 17.76 13.91
CA ASN A 128 -18.94 18.99 14.57
C ASN A 128 -18.74 18.86 16.08
N LYS A 129 -17.99 19.82 16.65
CA LYS A 129 -17.90 20.01 18.09
C LYS A 129 -19.31 20.11 18.65
N SER A 130 -19.62 19.22 19.58
CA SER A 130 -20.81 19.25 20.41
C SER A 130 -21.04 20.67 20.94
N VAL A 131 -22.15 21.26 20.54
CA VAL A 131 -22.67 22.49 21.14
C VAL A 131 -22.99 22.16 22.60
N LYS A 132 -22.26 22.80 23.51
CA LYS A 132 -22.67 22.90 24.90
C LYS A 132 -23.90 23.79 24.93
N ASN A 133 -25.07 23.22 25.22
CA ASN A 133 -26.21 23.99 25.69
C ASN A 133 -26.12 24.04 27.20
N ASP A 134 -25.66 25.18 27.71
CA ASP A 134 -25.95 25.63 29.06
C ASP A 134 -27.41 26.14 29.07
N GLN A 135 -28.27 25.49 29.86
CA GLN A 135 -29.46 26.06 30.46
C GLN A 135 -29.63 25.47 31.86
#